data_AF-A0A845CJJ3-F1
#
_entry.id   AF-A0A845CJJ3-F1
#
_cell.length_a   1.000
_cell.length_b   1.000
_cell.length_c   1.000
_cell.angle_alpha   90.00
_cell.angle_beta   90.00
_cell.angle_gamma   90.00
#
_symmetry.space_group_name_H-M   'P 1'
#
loop_
_entity.id
_entity.type
_entity.pdbx_description
1 polymer ?
#
loop_
_entity_poly.entity_id
_entity_poly.type
_entity_poly.pdbx_seq_one_letter_code
_entity_poly.pdbx_strand_id
1 'polypeptide(L)' 'KEGLSTALLSLAGVRQQAGVAAILVGARNPSELTRNLPVLEVSLSQQTQARLARITEPVRSHLGSNPDMWFSESRFR' A
#
# COMPACT_ATOMS: atom_id res chain seq x y z
N LYS A 1 7.10 -0.33 22.55
CA LYS A 1 6.03 -0.02 21.57
C LYS A 1 6.59 -0.32 20.20
N GLU A 2 6.44 -1.55 19.73
CA GLU A 2 6.98 -1.93 18.43
C GLU A 2 6.10 -1.35 17.33
N GLY A 3 6.70 -0.61 16.40
CA GLY A 3 6.02 -0.09 15.22
C GLY A 3 5.81 -1.18 14.19
N LEU A 4 4.91 -0.94 13.24
CA LEU A 4 4.69 -1.85 12.10
C LEU A 4 5.99 -2.00 11.28
N SER A 5 6.24 -3.20 10.78
CA SER A 5 7.29 -3.41 9.77
C SER A 5 6.97 -2.60 8.50
N THR A 6 8.01 -2.24 7.75
CA THR A 6 7.82 -1.54 6.46
C THR A 6 6.93 -2.35 5.51
N ALA A 7 7.04 -3.69 5.52
CA ALA A 7 6.19 -4.56 4.71
C ALA A 7 4.71 -4.43 5.07
N LEU A 8 4.37 -4.51 6.37
CA LEU A 8 2.99 -4.35 6.83
C LEU A 8 2.47 -2.94 6.60
N LEU A 9 3.29 -1.92 6.84
CA LEU A 9 2.92 -0.53 6.59
C LEU A 9 2.59 -0.29 5.11
N SER A 10 3.41 -0.81 4.20
CA SER A 10 3.20 -0.68 2.76
C SER A 10 1.96 -1.45 2.29
N LEU A 11 1.82 -2.72 2.69
CA LEU A 11 0.67 -3.54 2.31
C LEU A 11 -0.65 -2.93 2.84
N ALA A 12 -0.67 -2.46 4.10
CA ALA A 12 -1.84 -1.81 4.68
C ALA A 12 -2.13 -0.45 4.02
N GLY A 13 -1.09 0.28 3.62
CA GLY A 13 -1.20 1.55 2.90
C GLY A 13 -1.86 1.39 1.54
N VAL A 14 -1.52 0.32 0.79
CA VAL A 14 -2.15 -0.02 -0.49
C VAL A 14 -3.59 -0.52 -0.27
N ARG A 15 -3.80 -1.43 0.68
CA ARG A 15 -5.12 -2.02 0.98
C ARG A 15 -6.20 -0.99 1.31
N GLN A 16 -5.81 0.13 1.93
CA GLN A 16 -6.74 1.18 2.36
C GLN A 16 -6.92 2.31 1.33
N GLN A 17 -6.34 2.18 0.12
CA GLN A 17 -6.64 3.13 -0.96
C GLN A 17 -8.06 2.92 -1.47
N ALA A 18 -8.78 4.00 -1.73
CA ALA A 18 -10.19 3.94 -2.13
C ALA A 18 -10.44 3.17 -3.45
N GLY A 19 -9.47 3.12 -4.36
CA GLY A 19 -9.58 2.38 -5.62
C GLY A 19 -9.11 0.91 -5.55
N VAL A 20 -8.76 0.41 -4.36
CA VAL A 20 -8.22 -0.93 -4.15
C VAL A 20 -9.24 -1.82 -3.46
N ALA A 21 -9.83 -2.74 -4.21
CA ALA A 21 -10.78 -3.72 -3.66
C ALA A 21 -10.08 -4.89 -2.93
N ALA A 22 -8.91 -5.31 -3.43
CA ALA A 22 -8.13 -6.41 -2.87
C ALA A 22 -6.63 -6.20 -3.13
N ILE A 23 -5.80 -6.83 -2.32
CA ILE A 23 -4.35 -6.84 -2.49
C ILE A 23 -3.85 -8.28 -2.69
N LEU A 24 -2.76 -8.41 -3.45
CA LEU A 24 -2.03 -9.66 -3.58
C LEU A 24 -0.89 -9.68 -2.54
N VAL A 25 -0.97 -10.62 -1.59
CA VAL A 25 0.08 -10.83 -0.60
C VAL A 25 1.03 -11.91 -1.11
N GLY A 26 2.10 -11.49 -1.78
CA GLY A 26 3.12 -12.39 -2.31
C GLY A 26 4.09 -12.89 -1.23
N ALA A 27 4.52 -14.15 -1.35
CA ALA A 27 5.56 -14.76 -0.52
C ALA A 27 6.26 -15.88 -1.31
N ARG A 28 7.58 -16.03 -1.14
CA ARG A 28 8.39 -17.11 -1.74
C ARG A 28 8.53 -18.32 -0.83
N ASN A 29 8.22 -18.17 0.44
CA ASN A 29 8.28 -19.22 1.45
C ASN A 29 7.26 -18.96 2.58
N PRO A 30 6.93 -19.98 3.40
CA PRO A 30 5.95 -19.84 4.48
C PRO A 30 6.29 -18.76 5.49
N SER A 31 7.58 -18.54 5.78
CA SER A 31 8.02 -17.52 6.76
C SER A 31 7.67 -16.10 6.31
N GLU A 32 7.83 -15.80 5.02
CA GLU A 32 7.40 -14.52 4.43
C GLU A 32 5.89 -14.33 4.51
N LEU A 33 5.11 -15.37 4.22
CA LEU A 33 3.65 -15.32 4.33
C LEU A 33 3.23 -14.99 5.76
N THR A 34 3.80 -15.69 6.75
CA THR A 34 3.52 -15.43 8.18
C THR A 34 3.84 -13.99 8.58
N ARG A 35 4.88 -13.37 8.03
CA ARG A 35 5.20 -11.96 8.29
C ARG A 35 4.23 -10.97 7.64
N ASN A 36 3.63 -11.33 6.51
CA ASN A 36 2.76 -10.43 5.75
C ASN A 36 1.27 -10.59 6.12
N LEU A 37 0.83 -11.78 6.54
CA LEU A 37 -0.56 -12.08 6.91
C LEU A 37 -1.19 -11.11 7.92
N PRO A 38 -0.46 -10.57 8.92
CA PRO A 38 -1.05 -9.59 9.85
C PRO A 38 -1.63 -8.35 9.18
N VAL A 39 -1.30 -8.05 7.91
CA VAL A 39 -1.84 -6.89 7.19
C VAL A 39 -3.37 -6.90 7.10
N LEU A 40 -4.00 -8.07 7.19
CA LEU A 40 -5.45 -8.22 7.14
C LEU A 40 -6.14 -7.51 8.32
N GLU A 41 -5.47 -7.46 9.47
CA GLU A 41 -5.98 -6.84 10.70
C GLU A 41 -5.44 -5.42 10.93
N VAL A 42 -4.36 -5.05 10.24
CA VAL A 42 -3.76 -3.71 10.34
C VAL A 42 -4.65 -2.67 9.67
N SER A 43 -5.06 -1.68 10.46
CA SER A 43 -5.72 -0.45 10.00
C SER A 43 -4.85 0.75 10.31
N LEU A 44 -4.63 1.63 9.33
CA LEU A 44 -3.78 2.81 9.49
C LEU A 44 -4.68 4.01 9.78
N SER A 45 -4.31 4.80 10.79
CA SER A 45 -4.98 6.08 11.02
C SER A 45 -4.89 6.99 9.79
N GLN A 46 -5.85 7.90 9.61
CA GLN A 46 -5.80 8.88 8.53
C GLN A 46 -4.50 9.70 8.56
N GLN A 47 -4.02 10.06 9.75
CA GLN A 47 -2.74 10.75 9.92
C GLN A 47 -1.56 9.93 9.39
N THR A 48 -1.53 8.63 9.67
CA THR A 48 -0.48 7.72 9.18
C THR A 48 -0.56 7.57 7.67
N GLN A 49 -1.76 7.44 7.10
CA GLN A 49 -1.96 7.36 5.66
C GLN A 49 -1.51 8.63 4.95
N ALA A 50 -1.89 9.81 5.46
CA ALA A 50 -1.46 11.10 4.91
C ALA A 50 0.06 11.27 5.00
N ARG A 51 0.67 10.85 6.11
CA ARG A 51 2.13 10.88 6.26
C ARG A 51 2.81 9.94 5.26
N LEU A 52 2.31 8.71 5.10
CA LEU A 52 2.84 7.73 4.16
C LEU A 52 2.78 8.26 2.72
N ALA A 53 1.62 8.78 2.30
CA ALA A 53 1.46 9.38 0.98
C ALA A 53 2.47 10.51 0.73
N ARG A 54 2.61 11.43 1.69
CA ARG A 54 3.54 12.56 1.58
C ARG A 54 5.00 12.13 1.44
N ILE A 55 5.45 11.12 2.19
CA ILE A 55 6.86 10.67 2.10
C ILE A 55 7.15 9.88 0.84
N THR A 56 6.14 9.24 0.23
CA THR A 56 6.28 8.49 -1.02
C THR A 56 6.08 9.35 -2.27
N GLU A 57 5.50 10.55 -2.12
CA GLU A 57 5.20 11.45 -3.24
C GLU A 57 6.42 11.79 -4.11
N PRO A 58 7.62 12.03 -3.57
CA PRO A 58 8.80 12.27 -4.41
C PRO A 58 9.08 11.10 -5.34
N VAL A 59 8.99 9.85 -4.86
CA VAL A 59 9.18 8.65 -5.70
C VAL A 59 8.10 8.58 -6.77
N ARG A 60 6.84 8.83 -6.40
CA ARG A 60 5.71 8.83 -7.34
C ARG A 60 5.90 9.85 -8.47
N SER A 61 6.38 11.06 -8.14
CA SER A 61 6.68 12.11 -9.10
C SER A 61 7.81 11.71 -10.08
N HIS A 62 8.82 10.96 -9.60
CA HIS A 62 9.90 10.45 -10.46
C HIS A 62 9.45 9.33 -11.42
N LEU A 63 8.37 8.60 -11.11
CA LEU A 63 7.84 7.54 -11.97
C LEU A 63 7.10 8.07 -13.22
N GLY A 64 6.88 9.39 -13.33
CA GLY A 64 6.36 10.05 -14.52
C GLY A 64 4.85 10.33 -14.47
N SER A 65 4.22 10.50 -15.64
CA SER A 65 2.88 11.08 -15.79
C SER A 65 1.72 10.08 -15.69
N ASN A 66 1.98 8.78 -15.58
CA ASN A 66 0.96 7.80 -15.21
C ASN A 66 1.34 6.99 -13.96
N PRO A 67 1.53 7.63 -12.79
CA PRO A 67 1.86 6.95 -11.55
C PRO A 67 0.61 6.74 -10.68
N ASP A 68 -0.58 6.97 -11.21
CA ASP A 68 -1.84 6.61 -10.55
C ASP A 68 -2.18 5.16 -10.87
N MET A 69 -2.01 4.32 -9.85
CA MET A 69 -2.31 2.90 -9.92
C MET A 69 -3.80 2.59 -9.68
N TRP A 70 -4.60 3.58 -9.27
CA TRP A 70 -5.93 3.32 -8.69
C TRP A 70 -7.07 4.00 -9.45
N PHE A 71 -6.91 5.27 -9.85
CA PHE A 71 -7.98 6.06 -10.46
C PHE A 71 -7.64 6.60 -11.85
N SER A 72 -6.81 5.86 -12.60
CA SER A 72 -6.50 6.22 -13.98
C SER A 72 -7.76 6.35 -14.83
N GLU A 73 -7.84 7.37 -15.69
CA GLU A 73 -8.95 7.51 -16.64
C GLU A 73 -8.98 6.31 -17.59
N SER A 74 -10.10 5.55 -17.54
CA SER A 74 -10.31 4.43 -18.45
C SER A 74 -10.42 4.94 -19.90
N ARG A 75 -9.67 4.30 -20.81
CA ARG A 75 -9.81 4.51 -22.25
C ARG A 75 -11.00 3.75 -22.86
N PHE A 76 -11.58 2.81 -22.11
CA PHE A 76 -12.79 2.07 -22.50
C PHE A 76 -14.01 2.76 -21.89
N ARG A 77 -14.97 3.11 -22.75
CA ARG A 77 -16.28 3.66 -22.40
C ARG A 77 -17.36 2.61 -22.63
#